data_AF-A0A363NV48-F1
#
_entry.id   AF-A0A363NV48-F1
#
_cell.length_a   1.000
_cell.length_b   1.000
_cell.length_c   1.000
_cell.angle_alpha   90.00
_cell.angle_beta   90.00
_cell.angle_gamma   90.00
#
_symmetry.space_group_name_H-M   'P 1'
#
loop_
_entity.id
_entity.type
_entity.pdbx_description
1 polymer ?
#
loop_
_entity_poly.entity_id
_entity_poly.type
_entity_poly.pdbx_seq_one_letter_code
_entity_poly.pdbx_strand_id
1 'polypeptide(L)'
;METKAEYQIWDTIVNSAKTKFDYKHIRAMFKKEDDEITDKFLFHIIAGFACGENHQTISTNLFNELQSINFECNEQQIDKFISDKHVKFSPEIYATYLAFSMLEDGEDIDNITEVINNLLQIDK
;
A
#
# COMPACT_ATOMS: atom_id res chain seq x y z
N MET A 1 15.42 3.99 -16.34
CA MET A 1 14.24 3.45 -17.04
C MET A 1 13.56 2.37 -16.19
N GLU A 2 14.29 1.60 -15.38
CA GLU A 2 13.78 0.65 -14.38
C GLU A 2 12.72 1.26 -13.43
N THR A 3 12.94 2.47 -12.92
CA THR A 3 12.04 3.10 -11.95
C THR A 3 10.59 3.21 -12.41
N LYS A 4 10.32 3.51 -13.69
CA LYS A 4 8.94 3.75 -14.15
C LYS A 4 8.10 2.48 -14.20
N ALA A 5 8.71 1.33 -14.49
CA ALA A 5 8.00 0.07 -14.59
C ALA A 5 7.79 -0.58 -13.21
N GLU A 6 8.75 -0.44 -12.29
CA GLU A 6 8.55 -0.77 -10.88
C GLU A 6 7.41 0.03 -10.24
N TYR A 7 7.32 1.34 -10.55
CA TYR A 7 6.18 2.16 -10.12
C TYR A 7 4.83 1.59 -10.60
N GLN A 8 4.76 0.97 -11.78
CA GLN A 8 3.51 0.38 -12.28
C GLN A 8 3.06 -0.84 -11.47
N ILE A 9 3.99 -1.65 -10.98
CA ILE A 9 3.66 -2.78 -10.09
C ILE A 9 3.00 -2.26 -8.82
N TRP A 10 3.62 -1.26 -8.19
CA TRP A 10 3.12 -0.69 -6.94
C TRP A 10 1.81 0.05 -7.12
N ASP A 11 1.68 0.85 -8.19
CA ASP A 11 0.44 1.54 -8.54
C ASP A 11 -0.71 0.55 -8.74
N THR A 12 -0.45 -0.59 -9.39
CA THR A 12 -1.46 -1.64 -9.61
C THR A 12 -1.99 -2.18 -8.28
N ILE A 13 -1.08 -2.52 -7.36
CA ILE A 13 -1.44 -3.06 -6.04
C ILE A 13 -2.21 -2.02 -5.21
N VAL A 14 -1.71 -0.79 -5.15
CA VAL A 14 -2.35 0.30 -4.41
C VAL A 14 -3.73 0.62 -4.99
N ASN A 15 -3.87 0.66 -6.31
CA ASN A 15 -5.15 0.90 -6.97
C ASN A 15 -6.16 -0.22 -6.69
N SER A 16 -5.72 -1.48 -6.64
CA SER A 16 -6.58 -2.58 -6.16
C SER A 16 -7.05 -2.34 -4.72
N ALA A 17 -6.14 -1.97 -3.81
CA ALA A 17 -6.46 -1.71 -2.41
C ALA A 17 -7.51 -0.60 -2.22
N LYS A 18 -7.44 0.48 -3.03
CA LYS A 18 -8.39 1.60 -2.97
C LYS A 18 -9.85 1.18 -3.13
N THR A 19 -10.11 0.09 -3.84
CA THR A 19 -11.48 -0.41 -4.07
C THR A 19 -12.08 -1.14 -2.87
N LYS A 20 -11.26 -1.49 -1.86
CA LYS A 20 -11.64 -2.38 -0.74
C LYS A 20 -12.01 -1.64 0.54
N PHE A 21 -12.02 -0.31 0.53
CA PHE A 21 -12.43 0.52 1.67
C PHE A 21 -13.00 1.86 1.19
N ASP A 22 -13.54 2.66 2.12
CA ASP A 22 -14.01 4.00 1.81
C ASP A 22 -12.83 4.96 1.60
N TYR A 23 -12.24 4.91 0.40
CA TYR A 23 -11.15 5.77 -0.02
C TYR A 23 -11.51 7.26 0.07
N LYS A 24 -12.77 7.61 -0.22
CA LYS A 24 -13.25 9.00 -0.15
C LYS A 24 -13.25 9.52 1.28
N HIS A 25 -13.65 8.68 2.24
CA HIS A 25 -13.62 9.04 3.66
C HIS A 25 -12.19 9.31 4.15
N ILE A 26 -11.22 8.49 3.74
CA ILE A 26 -9.82 8.67 4.11
C ILE A 26 -9.24 9.91 3.44
N ARG A 27 -9.48 10.09 2.14
CA ARG A 27 -9.09 11.30 1.40
C ARG A 27 -9.63 12.58 2.07
N ALA A 28 -10.85 12.53 2.60
CA ALA A 28 -11.44 13.66 3.34
C ALA A 28 -10.73 13.94 4.67
N MET A 29 -10.13 12.94 5.33
CA MET A 29 -9.27 13.17 6.50
C MET A 29 -7.99 13.90 6.11
N PHE A 30 -7.47 13.67 4.90
CA PHE A 30 -6.21 14.26 4.44
C PHE A 30 -6.26 15.77 4.13
N LYS A 31 -7.43 16.43 4.27
CA LYS A 31 -7.68 17.89 4.11
C LYS A 31 -7.12 18.55 2.82
N LYS A 32 -6.52 17.81 1.89
CA LYS A 32 -6.09 18.21 0.55
C LYS A 32 -6.10 16.99 -0.37
N GLU A 33 -6.42 17.26 -1.62
CA GLU A 33 -6.63 16.35 -2.74
C GLU A 33 -5.35 15.64 -3.23
N ASP A 34 -4.39 15.41 -2.34
CA ASP A 34 -3.11 14.81 -2.71
C ASP A 34 -3.23 13.30 -2.68
N ASP A 35 -3.74 12.76 -3.80
CA ASP A 35 -3.87 11.33 -4.03
C ASP A 35 -2.52 10.63 -3.82
N GLU A 36 -1.38 11.30 -4.08
CA GLU A 36 -0.04 10.76 -3.88
C GLU A 36 0.27 10.44 -2.41
N ILE A 37 -0.15 11.29 -1.47
CA ILE A 37 0.05 11.05 -0.02
C ILE A 37 -0.78 9.85 0.42
N THR A 38 -2.04 9.76 -0.04
CA THR A 38 -2.93 8.65 0.31
C THR A 38 -2.39 7.33 -0.27
N ASP A 39 -1.83 7.38 -1.47
CA ASP A 39 -1.28 6.21 -2.15
C ASP A 39 -0.02 5.70 -1.46
N LYS A 40 0.89 6.59 -1.08
CA LYS A 40 2.06 6.25 -0.25
C LYS A 40 1.65 5.66 1.10
N PHE A 41 0.64 6.26 1.73
CA PHE A 41 0.11 5.77 3.00
C PHE A 41 -0.43 4.34 2.88
N LEU A 42 -1.19 4.05 1.82
CA LEU A 42 -1.67 2.69 1.54
C LEU A 42 -0.52 1.73 1.24
N PHE A 43 0.44 2.16 0.43
CA PHE A 43 1.60 1.36 0.08
C PHE A 43 2.38 0.95 1.33
N HIS A 44 2.68 1.87 2.24
CA HIS A 44 3.41 1.57 3.48
C HIS A 44 2.66 0.60 4.39
N ILE A 45 1.33 0.66 4.45
CA ILE A 45 0.52 -0.32 5.20
C ILE A 45 0.68 -1.72 4.58
N ILE A 46 0.49 -1.83 3.26
CA ILE A 46 0.54 -3.11 2.55
C ILE A 46 1.94 -3.70 2.62
N ALA A 47 2.97 -2.88 2.35
CA ALA A 47 4.37 -3.27 2.40
C ALA A 47 4.80 -3.68 3.81
N GLY A 48 4.42 -2.92 4.85
CA GLY A 48 4.71 -3.29 6.24
C GLY A 48 4.15 -4.68 6.58
N PHE A 49 2.89 -4.95 6.24
CA PHE A 49 2.32 -6.28 6.43
C PHE A 49 2.99 -7.37 5.57
N ALA A 50 3.35 -7.06 4.33
CA ALA A 50 4.05 -8.00 3.44
C ALA A 50 5.45 -8.38 3.95
N CYS A 51 6.13 -7.43 4.61
CA CYS A 51 7.41 -7.65 5.29
C CYS A 51 7.28 -8.35 6.66
N GLY A 52 6.06 -8.70 7.07
CA GLY A 52 5.79 -9.37 8.35
C GLY A 52 5.83 -8.44 9.57
N GLU A 53 5.74 -7.12 9.37
CA GLU A 53 5.62 -6.18 10.48
C GLU A 53 4.28 -6.38 11.20
N ASN A 54 4.31 -6.19 12.52
CA ASN A 54 3.08 -6.21 13.30
C ASN A 54 2.35 -4.87 13.17
N HIS A 55 1.04 -4.90 13.45
CA HIS A 55 0.18 -3.72 13.41
C HIS A 55 0.79 -2.51 14.12
N GLN A 56 1.30 -2.71 15.35
CA GLN A 56 1.75 -1.60 16.19
C GLN A 56 2.97 -0.90 15.58
N THR A 57 3.91 -1.66 15.04
CA THR A 57 5.06 -1.12 14.31
C THR A 57 4.62 -0.29 13.11
N ILE A 58 3.72 -0.81 12.28
CA ILE A 58 3.19 -0.11 11.10
C ILE A 58 2.49 1.20 11.54
N SER A 59 1.64 1.14 12.57
CA SER A 59 0.91 2.29 13.10
C SER A 59 1.85 3.40 13.58
N THR A 60 2.87 3.05 14.38
CA THR A 60 3.87 4.00 14.88
C THR A 60 4.69 4.62 13.74
N ASN A 61 5.13 3.81 12.78
CA ASN A 61 5.91 4.30 11.63
C ASN A 61 5.10 5.30 10.81
N LEU A 62 3.85 4.97 10.47
CA LEU A 62 2.96 5.84 9.72
C LEU A 62 2.62 7.12 10.48
N PHE A 63 2.43 7.06 11.80
CA PHE A 63 2.22 8.25 12.61
C PHE A 63 3.42 9.20 12.52
N ASN A 64 4.64 8.68 12.67
CA ASN A 64 5.86 9.47 12.58
C ASN A 64 6.04 10.10 11.20
N GLU A 65 5.77 9.35 10.13
CA GLU A 65 5.83 9.84 8.75
C GLU A 65 4.82 10.98 8.52
N LEU A 66 3.58 10.80 8.95
CA LEU A 66 2.55 11.82 8.81
C LEU A 66 2.86 13.07 9.64
N GLN A 67 3.37 12.92 10.86
CA GLN A 67 3.84 14.06 11.66
C GLN A 67 4.99 14.81 10.98
N SER A 68 5.91 14.11 10.31
CA SER A 68 7.06 14.73 9.64
C SER A 68 6.66 15.68 8.49
N ILE A 69 5.49 15.46 7.88
CA ILE A 69 4.93 16.32 6.83
C ILE A 69 3.89 17.33 7.38
N ASN A 70 3.84 17.51 8.69
CA ASN A 70 2.86 18.34 9.41
C ASN A 70 1.40 17.94 9.17
N PHE A 71 1.14 16.64 8.99
CA PHE A 71 -0.21 16.14 8.86
C PHE A 71 -0.89 16.03 10.23
N GLU A 72 -2.01 16.75 10.41
CA GLU A 72 -2.80 16.73 11.64
C GLU A 72 -3.57 15.40 11.79
N CYS A 73 -2.95 14.44 12.46
CA CYS A 73 -3.57 13.17 12.85
C CYS A 73 -3.25 12.83 14.29
N ASN A 74 -4.08 12.01 14.92
CA ASN A 74 -3.74 11.35 16.18
C ASN A 74 -3.41 9.87 15.95
N GLU A 75 -2.62 9.30 16.85
CA GLU A 75 -2.16 7.90 16.76
C GLU A 75 -3.34 6.91 16.77
N GLN A 76 -4.40 7.20 17.53
CA GLN A 76 -5.60 6.35 17.61
C GLN A 76 -6.38 6.27 16.29
N GLN A 77 -6.37 7.34 15.47
CA GLN A 77 -7.02 7.36 14.16
C GLN A 77 -6.30 6.42 13.19
N ILE A 78 -4.96 6.41 13.24
CA ILE A 78 -4.12 5.55 12.40
C ILE A 78 -4.26 4.10 12.83
N ASP A 79 -4.14 3.82 14.12
CA ASP A 79 -4.32 2.48 14.70
C ASP A 79 -5.70 1.89 14.32
N LYS A 80 -6.76 2.67 14.54
CA LYS A 80 -8.11 2.28 14.14
C LYS A 80 -8.22 2.01 12.64
N PHE A 81 -7.58 2.84 11.80
CA PHE A 81 -7.59 2.63 10.36
C PHE A 81 -6.93 1.32 9.96
N ILE A 82 -5.79 0.96 10.56
CA ILE A 82 -4.99 -0.22 10.18
C ILE A 82 -5.61 -1.52 10.71
N SER A 83 -6.45 -1.44 11.76
CA SER A 83 -6.95 -2.58 12.54
C SER A 83 -7.52 -3.73 11.71
N ASP A 84 -8.19 -3.45 10.59
CA ASP A 84 -8.81 -4.44 9.72
C ASP A 84 -8.07 -4.67 8.39
N LYS A 85 -6.97 -3.94 8.14
CA LYS A 85 -6.32 -3.90 6.83
C LYS A 85 -5.53 -5.17 6.49
N HIS A 86 -4.97 -5.84 7.49
CA HIS A 86 -4.34 -7.16 7.29
C HIS A 86 -5.30 -8.20 6.68
N VAL A 87 -6.61 -8.11 6.98
CA VAL A 87 -7.65 -8.98 6.39
C VAL A 87 -8.17 -8.40 5.07
N LYS A 88 -8.49 -7.11 5.03
CA LYS A 88 -9.07 -6.48 3.84
C LYS A 88 -8.12 -6.44 2.64
N PHE A 89 -6.83 -6.30 2.91
CA PHE A 89 -5.78 -6.23 1.91
C PHE A 89 -5.01 -7.55 1.76
N SER A 90 -5.53 -8.70 2.23
CA SER A 90 -4.78 -9.96 2.14
C SER A 90 -4.28 -10.28 0.72
N PRO A 91 -5.07 -10.09 -0.36
CA PRO A 91 -4.55 -10.28 -1.73
C PRO A 91 -3.43 -9.31 -2.09
N GLU A 92 -3.56 -8.03 -1.73
CA GLU A 92 -2.55 -7.00 -1.99
C GLU A 92 -1.27 -7.24 -1.19
N ILE A 93 -1.39 -7.64 0.07
CA ILE A 93 -0.25 -7.99 0.93
C ILE A 93 0.52 -9.16 0.31
N TYR A 94 -0.19 -10.19 -0.14
CA TYR A 94 0.44 -11.33 -0.80
C TYR A 94 1.07 -10.95 -2.15
N ALA A 95 0.39 -10.09 -2.93
CA ALA A 95 0.92 -9.54 -4.18
C ALA A 95 2.21 -8.75 -3.94
N THR A 96 2.24 -7.87 -2.94
CA THR A 96 3.43 -7.11 -2.57
C THR A 96 4.58 -8.01 -2.12
N TYR A 97 4.30 -9.01 -1.28
CA TYR A 97 5.29 -9.99 -0.87
C TYR A 97 5.91 -10.71 -2.08
N LEU A 98 5.06 -11.17 -3.01
CA LEU A 98 5.52 -11.88 -4.21
C LEU A 98 6.33 -10.95 -5.14
N ALA A 99 5.86 -9.71 -5.34
CA ALA A 99 6.57 -8.72 -6.13
C ALA A 99 7.97 -8.43 -5.55
N PHE A 100 8.10 -8.25 -4.23
CA PHE A 100 9.41 -8.07 -3.60
C PHE A 100 10.31 -9.29 -3.83
N SER A 101 9.80 -10.51 -3.60
CA SER A 101 10.59 -11.73 -3.81
C SER A 101 11.08 -11.86 -5.26
N MET A 102 10.21 -11.62 -6.24
CA MET A 102 10.58 -11.72 -7.65
C MET A 102 11.57 -10.63 -8.08
N LEU A 103 11.45 -9.42 -7.54
CA LEU A 103 12.42 -8.33 -7.77
C LEU A 103 13.78 -8.68 -7.16
N GLU A 104 13.81 -9.26 -5.95
CA GLU A 104 15.05 -9.72 -5.30
C GLU A 104 15.73 -10.84 -6.09
N ASP A 105 14.95 -11.74 -6.69
CA ASP A 105 15.43 -12.81 -7.57
C ASP A 105 15.91 -12.30 -8.94
N GLY A 106 15.67 -11.02 -9.25
CA GLY A 106 16.09 -10.38 -10.50
C GLY A 106 15.16 -10.68 -11.69
N GLU A 107 13.89 -11.01 -11.43
CA GLU A 107 12.94 -11.32 -12.48
C GLU A 107 12.51 -10.10 -13.29
N ASP A 108 12.10 -10.37 -14.52
CA ASP A 108 11.67 -9.36 -15.46
C ASP A 108 10.37 -8.66 -14.99
N ILE A 109 10.34 -7.34 -15.10
CA ILE A 109 9.25 -6.49 -14.63
C ILE A 109 7.93 -6.81 -15.35
N ASP A 110 7.95 -7.18 -16.62
CA ASP A 110 6.72 -7.53 -17.36
C ASP A 110 6.12 -8.83 -16.81
N ASN A 111 6.96 -9.81 -16.47
CA ASN A 111 6.55 -11.06 -15.85
C ASN A 111 5.97 -10.82 -14.44
N ILE A 112 6.63 -10.00 -13.62
CA ILE A 112 6.11 -9.62 -12.29
C ILE A 112 4.75 -8.95 -12.46
N THR A 113 4.63 -7.98 -13.37
CA THR A 113 3.38 -7.25 -13.62
C THR A 113 2.25 -8.19 -14.06
N GLU A 114 2.52 -9.16 -14.93
CA GLU A 114 1.53 -10.16 -15.34
C GLU A 114 1.07 -11.04 -14.17
N VAL A 115 2.00 -11.52 -13.36
CA VAL A 115 1.69 -12.33 -12.16
C VAL A 115 0.80 -11.54 -11.20
N ILE A 116 1.13 -10.28 -10.94
CA ILE A 116 0.38 -9.41 -10.02
C ILE A 116 -1.03 -9.12 -10.56
N ASN A 117 -1.17 -8.81 -11.85
CA ASN A 117 -2.48 -8.59 -12.47
C ASN A 117 -3.36 -9.84 -12.39
N ASN A 118 -2.80 -11.02 -12.67
CA ASN A 118 -3.52 -12.29 -12.57
C ASN A 118 -3.95 -12.59 -11.13
N LEU A 119 -3.07 -12.32 -10.16
CA LEU A 119 -3.36 -12.53 -8.74
C LEU A 119 -4.47 -11.61 -8.23
N LEU A 120 -4.45 -10.35 -8.64
CA LEU A 120 -5.44 -9.34 -8.26
C LEU A 120 -6.70 -9.38 -9.14
N GLN A 121 -6.77 -10.29 -10.12
CA GLN A 121 -7.89 -10.43 -11.07
C GLN A 121 -8.21 -9.12 -11.79
N ILE A 122 -7.17 -8.37 -12.17
CA ILE A 122 -7.30 -7.13 -12.91
C ILE A 122 -7.37 -7.50 -14.39
N ASP A 123 -8.58 -7.41 -14.98
CA ASP A 123 -8.77 -7.61 -16.42
C ASP A 123 -8.00 -6.56 -17.22
N LYS A 124 -7.27 -7.00 -18.26
CA LYS A 124 -6.48 -6.15 -19.17
C LYS A 124 -7.35 -5.25 -20.06
#